data_AF-W4LRU2-F1
#
_entry.id   AF-W4LRU2-F1
#
_cell.length_a   1.000
_cell.length_b   1.000
_cell.length_c   1.000
_cell.angle_alpha   90.00
_cell.angle_beta   90.00
_cell.angle_gamma   90.00
#
_symmetry.space_group_name_H-M   'P 1'
#
loop_
_entity.id
_entity.type
_entity.pdbx_description
1 polymer ?
#
loop_
_entity_poly.entity_id
_entity_poly.type
_entity_poly.pdbx_seq_one_letter_code
_entity_poly.pdbx_strand_id
1 'polypeptide(L)'
;MLIDTLKFKTRLLDGGFEESEAQALVDAMSEASMEHFATKADVAELRGDLKGDIAELRGDLKGDIAELRGQINNIKWITTTLLVVNLGILGKLLFS
;
A
#
# COMPACT_ATOMS: atom_id res chain seq x y z
N MET A 1 -24.98 -1.72 -2.11
CA MET A 1 -26.34 -2.28 -2.19
C MET A 1 -27.19 -1.33 -1.34
N LEU A 2 -27.92 -0.41 -1.98
CA LEU A 2 -28.79 0.52 -1.24
C LEU A 2 -29.99 -0.28 -0.75
N ILE A 3 -30.32 -0.16 0.53
CA ILE A 3 -31.58 -0.69 1.07
C ILE A 3 -32.70 -0.09 0.21
N ASP A 4 -33.60 -0.94 -0.30
CA ASP A 4 -34.77 -0.51 -1.05
C ASP A 4 -35.78 0.09 -0.07
N THR A 5 -35.56 1.37 0.25
CA THR A 5 -36.30 2.20 1.20
C THR A 5 -37.81 2.11 0.95
N LEU A 6 -38.21 2.01 -0.32
CA LEU A 6 -39.60 1.87 -0.74
C LEU A 6 -40.17 0.51 -0.36
N LYS A 7 -39.49 -0.60 -0.68
CA LYS A 7 -39.95 -1.93 -0.25
C LYS A 7 -39.97 -2.08 1.27
N PHE A 8 -39.06 -1.42 1.98
CA PHE A 8 -39.03 -1.45 3.44
C PHE A 8 -40.23 -0.68 4.02
N LYS A 9 -40.52 0.53 3.53
CA LYS A 9 -41.73 1.28 3.90
C LYS A 9 -43.01 0.49 3.60
N THR A 10 -43.12 -0.12 2.41
CA THR A 10 -44.28 -0.93 2.04
C THR A 10 -44.51 -2.10 3.01
N ARG A 11 -43.43 -2.79 3.42
CA ARG A 11 -43.54 -3.88 4.41
C ARG A 11 -43.97 -3.41 5.80
N LEU A 12 -43.59 -2.19 6.20
CA LEU A 12 -44.04 -1.60 7.47
C LEU A 12 -45.52 -1.24 7.40
N LEU A 13 -45.97 -0.61 6.30
CA LEU A 13 -47.38 -0.31 6.07
C LEU A 13 -48.26 -1.58 6.06
N ASP A 14 -47.79 -2.64 5.37
CA ASP A 14 -48.46 -3.95 5.33
C ASP A 14 -48.53 -4.62 6.73
N GLY A 15 -47.61 -4.26 7.62
CA GLY A 15 -47.56 -4.71 9.02
C GLY A 15 -48.49 -3.93 9.96
N GLY A 16 -49.24 -2.94 9.45
CA GLY A 16 -50.18 -2.12 10.21
C GLY A 16 -49.58 -0.87 10.85
N PHE A 17 -48.35 -0.48 10.49
CA PHE A 17 -47.78 0.80 10.90
C PHE A 17 -48.41 1.96 10.12
N GLU A 18 -48.59 3.10 10.78
CA GLU A 18 -49.04 4.33 10.13
C GLU A 18 -47.93 4.89 9.22
N GLU A 19 -48.31 5.64 8.17
CA GLU A 19 -47.35 6.13 7.17
C GLU A 19 -46.26 7.04 7.75
N SER A 20 -46.62 7.83 8.78
CA SER A 20 -45.71 8.70 9.52
C SER A 20 -44.66 7.91 10.31
N GLU A 21 -45.07 6.85 11.01
CA GLU A 21 -44.20 5.99 11.80
C GLU A 21 -43.29 5.14 10.90
N ALA A 22 -43.85 4.56 9.84
CA ALA A 22 -43.10 3.80 8.86
C ALA A 22 -42.00 4.64 8.20
N GLN A 23 -42.30 5.91 7.87
CA GLN A 23 -41.32 6.84 7.30
C GLN A 23 -40.19 7.14 8.28
N ALA A 24 -40.50 7.46 9.54
CA ALA A 24 -39.49 7.76 10.56
C ALA A 24 -38.55 6.57 10.84
N LEU A 25 -39.08 5.34 10.86
CA LEU A 25 -38.31 4.10 11.02
C LEU A 25 -37.38 3.83 9.83
N VAL A 26 -37.88 4.06 8.63
CA VAL A 26 -37.13 3.91 7.39
C VAL A 26 -35.97 4.91 7.32
N ASP A 27 -36.21 6.16 7.69
CA ASP A 27 -35.20 7.22 7.66
C ASP A 27 -34.10 6.96 8.70
N ALA A 28 -34.47 6.65 9.95
CA ALA A 28 -33.51 6.32 11.01
C ALA A 28 -32.66 5.08 10.66
N MET A 29 -33.26 4.05 10.06
CA MET A 29 -32.55 2.85 9.62
C MET A 29 -31.61 3.14 8.44
N SER A 30 -32.04 3.98 7.49
CA SER A 30 -31.23 4.38 6.35
C SER A 30 -30.00 5.18 6.79
N GLU A 31 -30.17 6.11 7.73
CA GLU A 31 -29.07 6.87 8.32
C GLU A 31 -28.08 5.96 9.06
N ALA A 32 -28.58 5.10 9.96
CA ALA A 32 -27.74 4.15 10.69
C ALA A 32 -26.98 3.18 9.77
N SER A 33 -27.60 2.76 8.66
CA SER A 33 -26.95 1.88 7.69
C SER A 33 -25.86 2.58 6.89
N MET A 34 -26.00 3.87 6.58
CA MET A 34 -25.00 4.60 5.79
C MET A 34 -23.74 4.89 6.60
N GLU A 35 -23.84 5.00 7.93
CA GLU A 35 -22.71 5.25 8.83
C GLU A 35 -21.71 4.07 8.91
N HIS A 36 -22.13 2.84 8.62
CA HIS A 36 -21.28 1.65 8.75
C HIS A 36 -20.61 1.17 7.45
N PHE A 37 -20.90 1.80 6.31
CA PHE A 37 -20.30 1.41 5.03
C PHE A 37 -19.19 2.36 4.60
N ALA A 38 -18.03 1.78 4.26
CA ALA A 38 -16.99 2.52 3.56
C ALA A 38 -17.55 3.10 2.26
N THR A 39 -17.39 4.42 2.10
CA THR A 39 -17.85 5.13 0.93
C THR A 39 -16.90 4.93 -0.25
N LYS A 40 -17.34 5.30 -1.45
CA LYS A 40 -16.43 5.32 -2.62
C LYS A 40 -15.27 6.30 -2.43
N ALA A 41 -15.45 7.35 -1.62
CA ALA A 41 -14.38 8.30 -1.30
C ALA A 41 -13.32 7.62 -0.44
N ASP A 42 -13.72 6.91 0.61
CA ASP A 42 -12.82 6.18 1.52
C ASP A 42 -11.99 5.15 0.73
N VAL A 43 -12.62 4.43 -0.20
CA VAL A 43 -11.91 3.48 -1.08
C VAL A 43 -10.94 4.20 -2.04
N ALA A 44 -11.29 5.39 -2.52
CA ALA A 44 -10.42 6.17 -3.39
C ALA A 44 -9.21 6.73 -2.62
N GLU A 45 -9.41 7.16 -1.37
CA GLU A 45 -8.37 7.61 -0.46
C GLU A 45 -7.40 6.47 -0.14
N LEU A 46 -7.89 5.32 0.34
CA LEU A 46 -7.07 4.13 0.59
C LEU A 46 -6.29 3.68 -0.66
N ARG A 47 -6.89 3.81 -1.85
CA ARG A 47 -6.18 3.51 -3.11
C ARG A 47 -5.10 4.54 -3.42
N GLY A 48 -5.28 5.79 -3.03
CA GLY A 48 -4.29 6.85 -3.09
C GLY A 48 -3.10 6.54 -2.17
N ASP A 49 -3.39 6.26 -0.91
CA ASP A 49 -2.39 5.92 0.12
C ASP A 49 -1.56 4.71 -0.30
N LEU A 50 -2.21 3.61 -0.67
CA LEU A 50 -1.52 2.40 -1.14
C LEU A 50 -0.63 2.67 -2.37
N LYS A 51 -1.02 3.58 -3.27
CA LYS A 51 -0.17 3.96 -4.39
C LYS A 51 1.04 4.79 -3.92
N GLY A 52 0.85 5.64 -2.93
CA GLY A 52 1.92 6.40 -2.26
C GLY A 52 2.95 5.45 -1.64
N ASP A 53 2.49 4.55 -0.78
CA ASP A 53 3.33 3.56 -0.09
C ASP A 53 4.12 2.70 -1.09
N ILE A 54 3.45 2.24 -2.17
CA ILE A 54 4.12 1.47 -3.22
C ILE A 54 5.20 2.29 -3.94
N ALA A 55 4.97 3.59 -4.15
CA ALA A 55 5.94 4.46 -4.80
C ALA A 55 7.15 4.72 -3.90
N GLU A 56 6.93 4.95 -2.61
CA GLU A 56 7.97 5.12 -1.59
C GLU A 56 8.84 3.85 -1.47
N LEU A 57 8.23 2.68 -1.26
CA LEU A 57 8.94 1.40 -1.19
C LEU A 57 9.76 1.10 -2.46
N ARG A 58 9.25 1.48 -3.64
CA ARG A 58 10.02 1.36 -4.89
C ARG A 58 11.20 2.32 -4.95
N GLY A 59 11.09 3.50 -4.34
CA GLY A 59 12.17 4.47 -4.19
C GLY A 59 13.27 3.91 -3.29
N ASP A 60 12.90 3.45 -2.10
CA ASP A 60 13.82 2.87 -1.11
C ASP A 60 14.59 1.69 -1.70
N LEU A 61 13.87 0.73 -2.30
CA LEU A 61 14.52 -0.44 -2.89
C LEU A 61 15.50 -0.08 -4.02
N LYS A 62 15.20 0.97 -4.81
CA LYS A 62 16.16 1.46 -5.82
C LYS A 62 17.38 2.11 -5.18
N GLY A 63 17.19 2.84 -4.08
CA GLY A 63 18.26 3.42 -3.27
C GLY A 63 19.19 2.33 -2.75
N ASP A 64 18.64 1.32 -2.08
CA ASP A 64 19.40 0.18 -1.54
C ASP A 64 20.18 -0.56 -2.62
N ILE A 65 19.57 -0.81 -3.78
CA ILE A 65 20.24 -1.44 -4.92
C ILE A 65 21.41 -0.59 -5.43
N ALA A 66 21.24 0.74 -5.49
CA ALA A 66 22.30 1.64 -5.93
C ALA A 66 23.47 1.66 -4.93
N GLU A 67 23.17 1.67 -3.63
CA GLU A 67 24.17 1.60 -2.58
C GLU A 67 24.96 0.29 -2.65
N LEU A 68 24.27 -0.86 -2.72
CA LEU A 68 24.90 -2.17 -2.83
C LEU A 68 25.77 -2.29 -4.07
N ARG A 69 25.35 -1.73 -5.22
CA ARG A 69 26.19 -1.67 -6.43
C ARG A 69 27.46 -0.85 -6.18
N GLY A 70 27.35 0.28 -5.47
CA GLY A 70 28.51 1.08 -5.06
C GLY A 70 29.47 0.30 -4.17
N GLN A 71 28.95 -0.36 -3.14
CA GLN A 71 29.74 -1.20 -2.23
C GLN A 71 30.47 -2.34 -2.99
N ILE A 72 29.77 -3.04 -3.90
CA ILE A 72 30.37 -4.10 -4.74
C ILE A 72 31.48 -3.54 -5.62
N ASN A 73 31.29 -2.37 -6.24
CA ASN A 73 32.32 -1.75 -7.07
C ASN A 73 33.56 -1.39 -6.24
N ASN A 74 33.38 -0.85 -5.04
CA ASN A 74 34.48 -0.55 -4.11
C ASN A 74 35.25 -1.82 -3.73
N ILE A 75 34.54 -2.91 -3.41
CA ILE A 75 35.16 -4.21 -3.10
C ILE A 75 35.96 -4.73 -4.31
N LYS A 76 35.41 -4.64 -5.52
CA LYS A 76 36.12 -5.04 -6.75
C LYS A 76 37.41 -4.25 -6.96
N TRP A 77 37.39 -2.94 -6.72
CA TRP A 77 38.59 -2.11 -6.79
C TRP A 77 39.64 -2.54 -5.78
N ILE A 78 39.25 -2.66 -4.50
CA ILE A 78 40.15 -3.06 -3.41
C ILE A 78 40.78 -4.43 -3.72
N THR A 79 39.97 -5.42 -4.09
CA THR A 79 40.45 -6.77 -4.40
C THR A 79 41.40 -6.78 -5.61
N THR A 80 41.10 -6.00 -6.65
CA THR A 80 41.98 -5.86 -7.82
C THR A 80 43.32 -5.23 -7.44
N THR A 81 43.30 -4.15 -6.66
CA THR A 81 44.52 -3.50 -6.19
C THR A 81 45.36 -4.44 -5.33
N LEU A 82 44.75 -5.18 -4.39
CA LEU A 82 45.46 -6.15 -3.55
C LEU A 82 46.10 -7.27 -4.37
N LEU A 83 45.40 -7.80 -5.39
CA LEU A 83 45.96 -8.83 -6.29
C LEU A 83 47.17 -8.31 -7.05
N VAL A 84 47.10 -7.11 -7.63
CA VAL A 84 48.22 -6.50 -8.37
C VAL A 84 49.44 -6.29 -7.47
N VAL A 85 49.23 -5.77 -6.25
CA VAL A 85 50.32 -5.56 -5.27
C VAL A 85 50.98 -6.90 -4.90
N ASN A 86 50.18 -7.93 -4.58
CA ASN A 86 50.69 -9.24 -4.20
C ASN A 86 51.48 -9.92 -5.33
N LEU A 87 50.99 -9.84 -6.58
CA LEU A 87 51.71 -10.37 -7.74
C LEU A 87 53.05 -9.66 -7.96
N GLY A 88 53.11 -8.35 -7.74
CA GLY A 88 54.36 -7.59 -7.82
C GLY A 88 55.39 -7.99 -6.76
N ILE A 89 54.94 -8.23 -5.52
CA ILE A 89 55.81 -8.74 -4.44
C ILE A 89 56.30 -10.15 -4.77
N LEU A 90 55.40 -11.04 -5.20
CA LEU A 90 55.75 -12.41 -5.58
C LEU A 90 56.76 -12.42 -6.73
N GLY A 91 56.57 -11.60 -7.75
CA GLY A 91 57.52 -11.44 -8.86
C GLY A 91 58.89 -11.00 -8.38
N LYS A 92 58.97 -10.01 -7.48
CA LYS A 92 60.25 -9.61 -6.88
C LYS A 92 60.91 -10.76 -6.10
N LEU A 93 60.16 -11.54 -5.33
CA LEU A 93 60.71 -12.67 -4.57
C LEU A 93 61.20 -13.82 -5.45
N LEU A 94 60.58 -14.04 -6.61
CA LEU A 94 60.94 -15.13 -7.52
C LEU A 94 62.10 -14.79 -8.47
N PHE A 95 62.32 -13.51 -8.79
CA PHE A 95 63.31 -13.06 -9.77
C PHE A 95 64.43 -12.17 -9.19
N SER A 96 64.47 -11.98 -7.86
CA SER A 96 65.56 -11.31 -7.14
C SER A 96 66.65 -12.27 -6.68
#